data_AF-A0A7Y5RSJ5-F1
#
_entry.id   AF-A0A7Y5RSJ5-F1
#
_cell.length_a   1.000
_cell.length_b   1.000
_cell.length_c   1.000
_cell.angle_alpha   90.00
_cell.angle_beta   90.00
_cell.angle_gamma   90.00
#
_symmetry.space_group_name_H-M   'P 1'
#
loop_
_entity.id
_entity.type
_entity.pdbx_description
1 polymer ?
#
loop_
_entity_poly.entity_id
_entity_poly.type
_entity_poly.pdbx_seq_one_letter_code
_entity_poly.pdbx_strand_id
1 'polypeptide(L)'
;GFLTGLQERKIYSPEEIENLKGIIARRHSAFFPRARIVYLGSLSVNDAAEMAARFIRFTCVKDQYEAIHEARDGFYVALFDEALGLFGAMIMNSRYRVATIHDHADLLAGMLRKRLSEKERIDRDASRMVIEHIKAVHRMVREGNNRDPMRAIYHLDPVLFRRVTRATGGMLAAQLFGAVNAGAIAVSEVRDLFYRVWKPGEAFNAYIELKTRFAKLPENLRGLGESL
;
A
#
# COMPACT_ATOMS: atom_id res chain seq x y z
N GLY A 1 4.45 -30.69 -3.67
CA GLY A 1 4.37 -29.44 -4.47
C GLY A 1 4.90 -28.26 -3.67
N PHE A 2 4.91 -27.04 -4.22
CA PHE A 2 5.46 -25.84 -3.57
C PHE A 2 4.99 -25.65 -2.10
N LEU A 3 3.67 -25.68 -1.87
CA LEU A 3 3.09 -25.50 -0.53
C LEU A 3 3.42 -26.66 0.43
N THR A 4 3.48 -27.89 -0.07
CA THR A 4 3.90 -29.06 0.71
C THR A 4 5.31 -28.84 1.26
N GLY A 5 6.23 -28.35 0.43
CA GLY A 5 7.60 -28.05 0.85
C GLY A 5 7.68 -26.92 1.88
N LEU A 6 6.78 -25.93 1.84
CA LEU A 6 6.71 -24.89 2.88
C LEU A 6 6.22 -25.43 4.23
N GLN A 7 5.24 -26.35 4.18
CA GLN A 7 4.68 -26.99 5.37
C GLN A 7 5.68 -27.97 6.02
N GLU A 8 6.35 -28.80 5.22
CA GLU A 8 7.38 -29.75 5.68
C GLU A 8 8.56 -29.04 6.36
N ARG A 9 8.94 -27.87 5.82
CA ARG A 9 10.01 -27.02 6.40
C ARG A 9 9.56 -26.23 7.64
N LYS A 10 8.30 -26.36 8.07
CA LYS A 10 7.70 -25.66 9.22
C LYS A 10 7.89 -24.13 9.18
N ILE A 11 7.97 -23.55 7.98
CA ILE A 11 8.11 -22.10 7.81
C ILE A 11 6.78 -21.39 8.10
N TYR A 12 5.67 -22.05 7.75
CA TYR A 12 4.31 -21.56 7.95
C TYR A 12 3.49 -22.61 8.72
N SER A 13 2.55 -22.15 9.55
CA SER A 13 1.58 -23.01 10.24
C SER A 13 0.57 -23.61 9.25
N PRO A 14 -0.12 -24.70 9.60
CA PRO A 14 -1.17 -25.28 8.74
C PRO A 14 -2.27 -24.26 8.37
N GLU A 15 -2.66 -23.39 9.30
CA GLU A 15 -3.64 -22.32 9.07
C GLU A 15 -3.11 -21.29 8.07
N GLU A 16 -1.84 -20.90 8.19
CA GLU A 16 -1.21 -19.98 7.25
C GLU A 16 -1.11 -20.60 5.86
N ILE A 17 -0.75 -21.88 5.75
CA ILE A 17 -0.73 -22.61 4.48
C ILE A 17 -2.11 -22.61 3.83
N GLU A 18 -3.19 -22.75 4.58
CA GLU A 18 -4.55 -22.69 4.04
C GLU A 18 -4.89 -21.29 3.53
N ASN A 19 -4.50 -20.24 4.25
CA ASN A 19 -4.60 -18.86 3.76
C ASN A 19 -3.78 -18.65 2.47
N LEU A 20 -2.58 -19.25 2.36
CA LEU A 20 -1.75 -19.19 1.16
C LEU A 20 -2.42 -19.89 -0.03
N LYS A 21 -3.07 -21.03 0.18
CA LYS A 21 -3.87 -21.69 -0.87
C LYS A 21 -4.98 -20.77 -1.38
N GLY A 22 -5.64 -20.04 -0.50
CA GLY A 22 -6.65 -19.05 -0.87
C GLY A 22 -6.12 -17.96 -1.81
N ILE A 23 -4.91 -17.46 -1.56
CA ILE A 23 -4.23 -16.48 -2.43
C ILE A 23 -3.93 -17.07 -3.81
N ILE A 24 -3.35 -18.29 -3.82
CA ILE A 24 -2.99 -19.01 -5.04
C ILE A 24 -4.22 -19.32 -5.89
N ALA A 25 -5.29 -19.81 -5.27
CA ALA A 25 -6.56 -20.13 -5.93
C ALA A 25 -7.20 -18.90 -6.60
N ARG A 26 -7.00 -17.71 -6.00
CA ARG A 26 -7.47 -16.43 -6.55
C ARG A 26 -6.54 -15.85 -7.62
N ARG A 27 -5.45 -16.54 -7.97
CA ARG A 27 -4.41 -16.07 -8.91
C ARG A 27 -3.87 -14.68 -8.58
N HIS A 28 -3.80 -14.36 -7.29
CA HIS A 28 -3.18 -13.12 -6.83
C HIS A 28 -1.69 -13.34 -6.63
N SER A 29 -0.88 -12.44 -7.17
CA SER A 29 0.55 -12.40 -6.88
C SER A 29 0.77 -12.00 -5.42
N ALA A 30 1.73 -12.64 -4.75
CA ALA A 30 2.03 -12.40 -3.35
C ALA A 30 3.50 -12.66 -3.02
N PHE A 31 4.03 -11.87 -2.10
CA PHE A 31 5.34 -12.07 -1.52
C PHE A 31 5.21 -12.71 -0.13
N PHE A 32 6.02 -13.74 0.13
CA PHE A 32 6.06 -14.51 1.36
C PHE A 32 7.40 -14.28 2.08
N PRO A 33 7.47 -13.30 3.01
CA PRO A 33 8.74 -12.85 3.59
C PRO A 33 9.53 -13.96 4.30
N ARG A 34 8.87 -14.79 5.12
CA ARG A 34 9.53 -15.86 5.89
C ARG A 34 10.12 -16.96 5.02
N ALA A 35 9.46 -17.30 3.91
CA ALA A 35 10.01 -18.22 2.93
C ALA A 35 10.95 -17.56 1.91
N ARG A 36 10.96 -16.22 1.85
CA ARG A 36 11.66 -15.43 0.81
C ARG A 36 11.23 -15.81 -0.60
N ILE A 37 9.93 -16.02 -0.79
CA ILE A 37 9.37 -16.50 -2.06
C ILE A 37 8.36 -15.51 -2.60
N VAL A 38 8.44 -15.25 -3.90
CA VAL A 38 7.42 -14.56 -4.66
C VAL A 38 6.59 -15.59 -5.41
N TYR A 39 5.28 -15.55 -5.20
CA TYR A 39 4.31 -16.25 -6.04
C TYR A 39 3.72 -15.24 -7.04
N LEU A 40 3.79 -15.57 -8.32
CA LEU A 40 3.15 -14.80 -9.38
C LEU A 40 1.87 -15.51 -9.78
N GLY A 41 0.73 -14.87 -9.53
CA GLY A 41 -0.58 -15.40 -9.90
C GLY A 41 -0.90 -15.21 -11.39
N SER A 42 -0.12 -14.37 -12.08
CA SER A 42 -0.22 -14.09 -13.51
C SER A 42 1.17 -13.91 -14.12
N LEU A 43 1.28 -13.95 -15.44
CA LEU A 43 2.52 -13.62 -16.18
C LEU A 43 2.65 -12.10 -16.44
N SER A 44 1.98 -11.27 -15.65
CA SER A 44 2.04 -9.81 -15.74
C SER A 44 3.43 -9.30 -15.35
N VAL A 45 4.08 -8.58 -16.28
CA VAL A 45 5.34 -7.87 -15.99
C VAL A 45 5.16 -6.86 -14.86
N ASN A 46 4.00 -6.22 -14.76
CA ASN A 46 3.71 -5.27 -13.70
C ASN A 46 3.68 -5.96 -12.33
N ASP A 47 3.05 -7.14 -12.24
CA ASP A 47 2.98 -7.90 -11.00
C ASP A 47 4.37 -8.39 -10.59
N ALA A 48 5.16 -8.87 -11.56
CA ALA A 48 6.54 -9.29 -11.32
C ALA A 48 7.40 -8.13 -10.80
N ALA A 49 7.26 -6.94 -11.40
CA ALA A 49 7.95 -5.72 -10.98
C ALA A 49 7.54 -5.28 -9.57
N GLU A 50 6.24 -5.31 -9.26
CA GLU A 50 5.71 -4.99 -7.94
C GLU A 50 6.32 -5.92 -6.87
N MET A 51 6.30 -7.22 -7.14
CA MET A 51 6.82 -8.22 -6.21
C MET A 51 8.35 -8.15 -6.08
N ALA A 52 9.08 -7.87 -7.17
CA ALA A 52 10.52 -7.66 -7.13
C ALA A 52 10.90 -6.46 -6.25
N ALA A 53 10.17 -5.35 -6.38
CA ALA A 53 10.39 -4.17 -5.53
C ALA A 53 10.12 -4.48 -4.04
N ARG A 54 9.03 -5.19 -3.72
CA ARG A 54 8.77 -5.65 -2.34
C ARG A 54 9.87 -6.58 -1.81
N PHE A 55 10.36 -7.47 -2.67
CA PHE A 55 11.46 -8.36 -2.30
C PHE A 55 12.74 -7.58 -1.98
N ILE A 56 13.10 -6.60 -2.83
CA ILE A 56 14.24 -5.70 -2.58
C ILE A 56 14.06 -4.98 -1.25
N ARG A 57 12.90 -4.35 -1.02
CA ARG A 57 12.57 -3.69 0.24
C ARG A 57 12.78 -4.63 1.43
N PHE A 58 12.23 -5.84 1.37
CA PHE A 58 12.41 -6.85 2.40
C PHE A 58 13.88 -7.20 2.65
N THR A 59 14.69 -7.35 1.61
CA THR A 59 16.13 -7.64 1.79
C THR A 59 16.87 -6.50 2.47
N CYS A 60 16.46 -5.24 2.25
CA CYS A 60 17.07 -4.06 2.84
C CYS A 60 16.68 -3.84 4.31
N VAL A 61 15.48 -4.25 4.73
CA VAL A 61 14.96 -3.99 6.09
C VAL A 61 14.36 -5.23 6.76
N LYS A 62 15.02 -6.39 6.59
CA LYS A 62 14.52 -7.69 7.04
C LYS A 62 14.00 -7.67 8.49
N ASP A 63 14.74 -7.05 9.40
CA ASP A 63 14.42 -7.04 10.83
C ASP A 63 13.12 -6.29 11.14
N GLN A 64 12.72 -5.34 10.28
CA GLN A 64 11.45 -4.62 10.42
C GLN A 64 10.23 -5.52 10.18
N TYR A 65 10.36 -6.55 9.33
CA TYR A 65 9.28 -7.51 9.06
C TYR A 65 9.06 -8.50 10.20
N GLU A 66 10.04 -8.63 11.10
CA GLU A 66 9.98 -9.51 12.28
C GLU A 66 9.60 -8.74 13.55
N ALA A 67 9.62 -7.40 13.51
CA ALA A 67 9.28 -6.53 14.63
C ALA A 67 7.75 -6.49 14.89
N ILE A 68 7.38 -6.43 16.17
CA ILE A 68 6.02 -6.13 16.60
C ILE A 68 5.84 -4.61 16.53
N HIS A 69 4.91 -4.17 15.70
CA HIS A 69 4.59 -2.75 15.56
C HIS A 69 3.34 -2.41 16.36
N GLU A 70 3.31 -1.21 16.93
CA GLU A 70 2.05 -0.62 17.35
C GLU A 70 1.13 -0.46 16.13
N ALA A 71 -0.19 -0.53 16.34
CA ALA A 71 -1.16 -0.62 15.25
C ALA A 71 -1.02 0.52 14.20
N ARG A 72 -0.76 1.75 14.66
CA ARG A 72 -0.51 2.90 13.77
C ARG A 72 0.75 2.71 12.94
N ASP A 73 1.84 2.34 13.58
CA ASP A 73 3.12 2.16 12.89
C ASP A 73 3.03 1.01 11.89
N GLY A 74 2.37 -0.10 12.25
CA GLY A 74 2.09 -1.20 11.35
C GLY A 74 1.31 -0.77 10.10
N PHE A 75 0.34 0.13 10.24
CA PHE A 75 -0.40 0.69 9.11
C PHE A 75 0.49 1.49 8.16
N TYR A 76 1.28 2.45 8.67
CA TYR A 76 2.11 3.29 7.80
C TYR A 76 3.30 2.54 7.21
N VAL A 77 3.88 1.58 7.94
CA VAL A 77 4.89 0.67 7.41
C VAL A 77 4.32 -0.14 6.24
N ALA A 78 3.14 -0.75 6.41
CA ALA A 78 2.48 -1.49 5.34
C ALA A 78 2.11 -0.59 4.14
N LEU A 79 1.66 0.63 4.40
CA LEU A 79 1.37 1.63 3.36
C LEU A 79 2.63 1.94 2.53
N PHE A 80 3.77 2.17 3.18
CA PHE A 80 5.04 2.39 2.46
C PHE A 80 5.48 1.17 1.67
N ASP A 81 5.34 -0.03 2.21
CA ASP A 81 5.70 -1.26 1.51
C ASP A 81 4.82 -1.48 0.26
N GLU A 82 3.52 -1.19 0.34
CA GLU A 82 2.61 -1.17 -0.82
C GLU A 82 3.04 -0.10 -1.83
N ALA A 83 3.37 1.11 -1.36
CA ALA A 83 3.78 2.21 -2.22
C ALA A 83 5.08 1.91 -2.99
N LEU A 84 6.11 1.39 -2.32
CA LEU A 84 7.39 1.05 -2.94
C LEU A 84 7.26 -0.14 -3.90
N GLY A 85 6.40 -1.12 -3.57
CA GLY A 85 6.03 -2.17 -4.50
C GLY A 85 5.42 -1.60 -5.78
N LEU A 86 4.36 -0.80 -5.66
CA LEU A 86 3.65 -0.22 -6.81
C LEU A 86 4.52 0.77 -7.61
N PHE A 87 5.43 1.48 -6.94
CA PHE A 87 6.41 2.32 -7.61
C PHE A 87 7.33 1.50 -8.53
N GLY A 88 7.74 0.31 -8.09
CA GLY A 88 8.49 -0.64 -8.94
C GLY A 88 7.73 -1.04 -10.22
N ALA A 89 6.42 -1.26 -10.11
CA ALA A 89 5.57 -1.52 -11.28
C ALA A 89 5.50 -0.31 -12.23
N MET A 90 5.42 0.91 -11.68
CA MET A 90 5.40 2.15 -12.47
C MET A 90 6.73 2.44 -13.19
N ILE A 91 7.87 2.04 -12.62
CA ILE A 91 9.17 2.12 -13.32
C ILE A 91 9.16 1.24 -14.58
N MET A 92 8.66 0.00 -14.46
CA MET A 92 8.61 -0.93 -15.59
C MET A 92 7.55 -0.56 -16.61
N ASN A 93 6.45 0.06 -16.16
CA ASN A 93 5.37 0.50 -17.00
C ASN A 93 4.85 1.86 -16.51
N SER A 94 5.33 2.93 -17.13
CA SER A 94 4.95 4.31 -16.79
C SER A 94 3.46 4.62 -17.01
N ARG A 95 2.71 3.75 -17.71
CA ARG A 95 1.26 3.86 -17.91
C ARG A 95 0.46 3.04 -16.89
N TYR A 96 1.13 2.40 -15.92
CA TYR A 96 0.44 1.64 -14.88
C TYR A 96 -0.46 2.57 -14.06
N ARG A 97 -1.78 2.28 -14.05
CA ARG A 97 -2.79 3.07 -13.35
C ARG A 97 -3.12 2.46 -12.00
N VAL A 98 -3.07 3.29 -10.97
CA VAL A 98 -3.62 3.00 -9.64
C VAL A 98 -4.97 3.70 -9.46
N ALA A 99 -5.80 3.18 -8.56
CA ALA A 99 -7.07 3.82 -8.22
C ALA A 99 -6.82 5.17 -7.52
N THR A 100 -7.54 6.19 -7.96
CA THR A 100 -7.56 7.54 -7.38
C THR A 100 -8.69 7.68 -6.36
N ILE A 101 -8.69 8.76 -5.58
CA ILE A 101 -9.80 9.05 -4.65
C ILE A 101 -11.13 9.19 -5.39
N HIS A 102 -11.14 9.72 -6.62
CA HIS A 102 -12.34 9.80 -7.46
C HIS A 102 -12.83 8.42 -7.88
N ASP A 103 -11.94 7.50 -8.26
CA ASP A 103 -12.32 6.12 -8.58
C ASP A 103 -13.02 5.44 -7.39
N HIS A 104 -12.57 5.71 -6.16
CA HIS A 104 -13.25 5.23 -4.94
C HIS A 104 -14.60 5.93 -4.72
N ALA A 105 -14.71 7.23 -4.97
CA ALA A 105 -15.96 7.96 -4.85
C ALA A 105 -17.01 7.46 -5.87
N ASP A 106 -16.59 7.24 -7.11
CA ASP A 106 -17.41 6.71 -8.19
C ASP A 106 -17.88 5.28 -7.89
N LEU A 107 -16.99 4.45 -7.32
CA LEU A 107 -17.35 3.11 -6.86
C LEU A 107 -18.47 3.17 -5.80
N LEU A 108 -18.34 4.05 -4.80
CA LEU A 108 -19.35 4.21 -3.75
C LEU A 108 -20.67 4.73 -4.32
N ALA A 109 -20.62 5.72 -5.22
CA ALA A 109 -21.81 6.24 -5.90
C ALA A 109 -22.52 5.15 -6.71
N GLY A 110 -21.75 4.32 -7.42
CA GLY A 110 -22.25 3.19 -8.19
C GLY A 110 -22.86 2.06 -7.35
N MET A 111 -22.61 2.03 -6.03
CA MET A 111 -23.16 1.06 -5.09
C MET A 111 -24.44 1.55 -4.39
N LEU A 112 -24.82 2.82 -4.58
CA LEU A 112 -26.03 3.37 -3.97
C LEU A 112 -27.26 2.57 -4.42
N ARG A 113 -28.10 2.20 -3.43
CA ARG A 113 -29.38 1.49 -3.64
C ARG A 113 -29.26 0.08 -4.24
N LYS A 114 -28.04 -0.49 -4.32
CA LYS A 114 -27.84 -1.88 -4.75
C LYS A 114 -27.82 -2.85 -3.56
N ARG A 115 -28.32 -4.06 -3.77
CA ARG A 115 -28.06 -5.17 -2.85
C ARG A 115 -26.64 -5.67 -3.08
N LEU A 116 -25.76 -5.39 -2.12
CA LEU A 116 -24.34 -5.73 -2.22
C LEU A 116 -24.07 -7.17 -1.79
N SER A 117 -23.33 -7.89 -2.61
CA SER A 117 -22.63 -9.12 -2.24
C SER A 117 -21.59 -8.86 -1.13
N GLU A 118 -21.09 -9.91 -0.49
CA GLU A 118 -20.06 -9.79 0.54
C GLU A 118 -18.81 -9.08 0.03
N LYS A 119 -18.31 -9.47 -1.15
CA LYS A 119 -17.16 -8.83 -1.79
C LYS A 119 -17.38 -7.33 -1.99
N GLU A 120 -18.55 -6.94 -2.49
CA GLU A 120 -18.89 -5.54 -2.73
C GLU A 120 -19.02 -4.74 -1.43
N ARG A 121 -19.47 -5.37 -0.33
CA ARG A 121 -19.47 -4.71 0.99
C ARG A 121 -18.05 -4.43 1.47
N ILE A 122 -17.13 -5.37 1.29
CA ILE A 122 -15.72 -5.18 1.62
C ILE A 122 -15.12 -4.06 0.74
N ASP A 123 -15.41 -4.04 -0.56
CA ASP A 123 -14.96 -2.98 -1.47
C ASP A 123 -15.49 -1.60 -1.09
N ARG A 124 -16.78 -1.53 -0.69
CA ARG A 124 -17.41 -0.31 -0.17
C ARG A 124 -16.72 0.17 1.10
N ASP A 125 -16.55 -0.72 2.07
CA ASP A 125 -16.01 -0.36 3.39
C ASP A 125 -14.54 0.08 3.28
N ALA A 126 -13.73 -0.61 2.46
CA ALA A 126 -12.38 -0.19 2.15
C ALA A 126 -12.34 1.18 1.47
N SER A 127 -13.18 1.40 0.45
CA SER A 127 -13.21 2.69 -0.28
C SER A 127 -13.63 3.85 0.60
N ARG A 128 -14.59 3.64 1.51
CA ARG A 128 -14.98 4.64 2.51
C ARG A 128 -13.80 4.99 3.43
N MET A 129 -13.11 3.98 3.96
CA MET A 129 -11.94 4.19 4.83
C MET A 129 -10.81 4.92 4.11
N VAL A 130 -10.55 4.60 2.84
CA VAL A 130 -9.56 5.29 2.01
C VAL A 130 -9.91 6.77 1.88
N ILE A 131 -11.15 7.09 1.48
CA ILE A 131 -11.60 8.48 1.30
C ILE A 131 -11.52 9.25 2.62
N GLU A 132 -12.00 8.66 3.72
CA GLU A 132 -11.95 9.27 5.05
C GLU A 132 -10.50 9.55 5.47
N HIS A 133 -9.58 8.60 5.23
CA HIS A 133 -8.16 8.74 5.54
C HIS A 133 -7.51 9.86 4.75
N ILE A 134 -7.71 9.89 3.43
CA ILE A 134 -7.13 10.94 2.59
C ILE A 134 -7.69 12.32 2.97
N LYS A 135 -8.99 12.44 3.23
CA LYS A 135 -9.61 13.69 3.71
C LYS A 135 -9.04 14.13 5.06
N ALA A 136 -8.85 13.19 5.99
CA ALA A 136 -8.24 13.44 7.28
C ALA A 136 -6.82 14.00 7.13
N VAL A 137 -5.97 13.31 6.37
CA VAL A 137 -4.59 13.72 6.10
C VAL A 137 -4.54 15.08 5.41
N HIS A 138 -5.42 15.33 4.45
CA HIS A 138 -5.51 16.63 3.78
C HIS A 138 -5.82 17.75 4.77
N ARG A 139 -6.78 17.54 5.69
CA ARG A 139 -7.06 18.52 6.77
C ARG A 139 -5.85 18.73 7.66
N MET A 140 -5.18 17.66 8.09
CA MET A 140 -3.98 17.75 8.93
C MET A 140 -2.88 18.59 8.28
N VAL A 141 -2.59 18.34 6.99
CA VAL A 141 -1.59 19.09 6.22
C VAL A 141 -1.99 20.56 6.06
N ARG A 142 -3.27 20.83 5.80
CA ARG A 142 -3.79 22.20 5.62
C ARG A 142 -3.79 23.01 6.93
N GLU A 143 -4.18 22.38 8.03
CA GLU A 143 -4.30 23.01 9.35
C GLU A 143 -2.97 23.03 10.11
N GLY A 144 -1.93 22.35 9.62
CA GLY A 144 -0.67 22.16 10.34
C GLY A 144 -0.83 21.36 11.64
N ASN A 145 -1.90 20.55 11.74
CA ASN A 145 -2.25 19.81 12.94
C ASN A 145 -1.92 18.32 12.78
N ASN A 146 -1.00 17.83 13.59
CA ASN A 146 -0.58 16.42 13.58
C ASN A 146 -1.47 15.50 14.44
N ARG A 147 -2.66 15.95 14.86
CA ARG A 147 -3.63 15.09 15.54
C ARG A 147 -4.15 14.04 14.57
N ASP A 148 -3.69 12.82 14.79
CA ASP A 148 -4.13 11.61 14.11
C ASP A 148 -5.63 11.34 14.35
N PRO A 149 -6.49 11.53 13.35
CA PRO A 149 -7.94 11.52 13.55
C PRO A 149 -8.56 10.15 13.31
N MET A 150 -7.82 9.14 12.84
CA MET A 150 -8.40 7.88 12.35
C MET A 150 -7.85 6.63 13.04
N ARG A 151 -7.91 6.59 14.37
CA ARG A 151 -7.50 5.40 15.15
C ARG A 151 -8.16 4.09 14.70
N ALA A 152 -9.40 4.15 14.19
CA ALA A 152 -10.13 2.99 13.71
C ALA A 152 -9.47 2.29 12.52
N ILE A 153 -8.73 3.01 11.66
CA ILE A 153 -8.09 2.43 10.47
C ILE A 153 -6.93 1.48 10.82
N TYR A 154 -6.37 1.62 12.02
CA TYR A 154 -5.23 0.83 12.49
C TYR A 154 -5.63 -0.54 13.04
N HIS A 155 -6.92 -0.72 13.35
CA HIS A 155 -7.47 -1.95 13.92
C HIS A 155 -8.48 -2.63 12.99
N LEU A 156 -8.37 -2.38 11.69
CA LEU A 156 -9.19 -3.05 10.67
C LEU A 156 -8.91 -4.56 10.68
N ASP A 157 -9.90 -5.35 10.27
CA ASP A 157 -9.67 -6.76 9.99
C ASP A 157 -8.60 -6.92 8.88
N PRO A 158 -7.89 -8.06 8.82
CA PRO A 158 -6.78 -8.23 7.88
C PRO A 158 -7.14 -8.05 6.40
N VAL A 159 -8.39 -8.31 6.00
CA VAL A 159 -8.82 -8.15 4.61
C VAL A 159 -9.01 -6.67 4.28
N LEU A 160 -9.73 -5.91 5.14
CA LEU A 160 -9.88 -4.47 4.98
C LEU A 160 -8.54 -3.75 5.11
N PHE A 161 -7.72 -4.10 6.10
CA PHE A 161 -6.39 -3.53 6.31
C PHE A 161 -5.55 -3.58 5.03
N ARG A 162 -5.45 -4.76 4.38
CA ARG A 162 -4.70 -4.92 3.13
C ARG A 162 -5.29 -4.11 1.98
N ARG A 163 -6.61 -4.04 1.85
CA ARG A 163 -7.25 -3.26 0.77
C ARG A 163 -7.01 -1.76 0.94
N VAL A 164 -7.12 -1.26 2.17
CA VAL A 164 -6.92 0.14 2.49
C VAL A 164 -5.45 0.53 2.28
N THR A 165 -4.50 -0.22 2.87
CA THR A 165 -3.05 0.06 2.71
C THR A 165 -2.59 -0.05 1.27
N ARG A 166 -3.11 -1.00 0.49
CA ARG A 166 -2.82 -1.09 -0.96
C ARG A 166 -3.32 0.13 -1.72
N ALA A 167 -4.55 0.57 -1.46
CA ALA A 167 -5.14 1.72 -2.15
C ALA A 167 -4.40 3.02 -1.79
N THR A 168 -4.19 3.29 -0.50
CA THR A 168 -3.48 4.50 -0.05
C THR A 168 -2.00 4.47 -0.46
N GLY A 169 -1.35 3.31 -0.36
CA GLY A 169 0.01 3.10 -0.85
C GLY A 169 0.12 3.29 -2.36
N GLY A 170 -0.86 2.84 -3.14
CA GLY A 170 -0.91 3.09 -4.58
C GLY A 170 -1.01 4.56 -4.94
N MET A 171 -1.86 5.32 -4.25
CA MET A 171 -1.91 6.77 -4.43
C MET A 171 -0.57 7.43 -4.09
N LEU A 172 0.08 7.02 -2.98
CA LEU A 172 1.41 7.51 -2.63
C LEU A 172 2.46 7.17 -3.71
N ALA A 173 2.41 5.96 -4.27
CA ALA A 173 3.31 5.54 -5.35
C ALA A 173 3.15 6.43 -6.59
N ALA A 174 1.92 6.73 -7.00
CA ALA A 174 1.65 7.62 -8.12
C ALA A 174 2.18 9.05 -7.88
N GLN A 175 2.04 9.56 -6.66
CA GLN A 175 2.58 10.87 -6.28
C GLN A 175 4.11 10.88 -6.30
N LEU A 176 4.75 9.87 -5.72
CA LEU A 176 6.20 9.72 -5.78
C LEU A 176 6.70 9.63 -7.22
N PHE A 177 6.06 8.82 -8.05
CA PHE A 177 6.43 8.64 -9.45
C PHE A 177 6.27 9.93 -10.26
N GLY A 178 5.14 10.62 -10.09
CA GLY A 178 4.91 11.93 -10.71
C GLY A 178 5.95 12.97 -10.27
N ALA A 179 6.23 13.05 -8.97
CA ALA A 179 7.19 14.00 -8.43
C ALA A 179 8.64 13.72 -8.87
N VAL A 180 9.03 12.45 -8.99
CA VAL A 180 10.34 12.05 -9.55
C VAL A 180 10.44 12.46 -11.02
N ASN A 181 9.43 12.15 -11.83
CA ASN A 181 9.43 12.52 -13.25
C ASN A 181 9.43 14.04 -13.46
N ALA A 182 8.87 14.80 -12.52
CA ALA A 182 8.89 16.26 -12.52
C ALA A 182 10.18 16.88 -11.96
N GLY A 183 11.13 16.07 -11.46
CA GLY A 183 12.34 16.54 -10.81
C GLY A 183 12.13 17.19 -9.44
N ALA A 184 10.94 17.08 -8.86
CA ALA A 184 10.61 17.64 -7.55
C ALA A 184 11.08 16.76 -6.38
N ILE A 185 11.31 15.47 -6.63
CA ILE A 185 11.93 14.51 -5.71
C ILE A 185 13.06 13.81 -6.46
N ALA A 186 14.23 13.71 -5.83
CA ALA A 186 15.34 12.97 -6.41
C ALA A 186 15.09 11.46 -6.31
N VAL A 187 15.53 10.69 -7.31
CA VAL A 187 15.46 9.21 -7.29
C VAL A 187 16.17 8.64 -6.06
N SER A 188 17.24 9.29 -5.59
CA SER A 188 17.94 8.91 -4.36
C SER A 188 17.04 8.97 -3.14
N GLU A 189 16.12 9.93 -3.03
CA GLU A 189 15.19 10.01 -1.90
C GLU A 189 14.23 8.82 -1.89
N VAL A 190 13.72 8.39 -3.05
CA VAL A 190 12.89 7.19 -3.15
C VAL A 190 13.71 5.94 -2.83
N ARG A 191 14.95 5.86 -3.30
CA ARG A 191 15.88 4.79 -2.94
C ARG A 191 16.08 4.72 -1.43
N ASP A 192 16.25 5.84 -0.75
CA ASP A 192 16.44 5.86 0.71
C ASP A 192 15.23 5.28 1.45
N LEU A 193 14.01 5.48 0.92
CA LEU A 193 12.81 4.81 1.45
C LEU A 193 12.88 3.27 1.37
N PHE A 194 13.59 2.69 0.39
CA PHE A 194 13.81 1.23 0.32
C PHE A 194 14.73 0.72 1.44
N TYR A 195 15.68 1.53 1.90
CA TYR A 195 16.64 1.13 2.95
C TYR A 195 16.23 1.57 4.35
N ARG A 196 15.19 2.39 4.48
CA ARG A 196 14.81 2.99 5.76
C ARG A 196 14.15 2.01 6.69
N VAL A 197 14.81 1.69 7.80
CA VAL A 197 14.17 1.00 8.94
C VAL A 197 13.42 2.05 9.76
N TRP A 198 12.12 1.83 9.95
CA TRP A 198 11.24 2.75 10.68
C TRP A 198 11.32 2.50 12.18
N LYS A 199 11.65 3.53 12.95
CA LYS A 199 11.42 3.54 14.41
C LYS A 199 9.96 3.95 14.71
N PRO A 200 9.47 3.72 15.94
CA PRO A 200 8.12 4.10 16.31
C PRO A 200 7.77 5.54 15.95
N GLY A 201 6.64 5.75 15.27
CA GLY A 201 6.17 7.04 14.76
C GLY A 201 6.87 7.60 13.52
N GLU A 202 8.03 7.09 13.10
CA GLU A 202 8.79 7.66 11.97
C GLU A 202 8.08 7.47 10.63
N ALA A 203 7.44 6.30 10.41
CA ALA A 203 6.70 6.04 9.18
C ALA A 203 5.53 7.04 9.01
N PHE A 204 4.75 7.27 10.08
CA PHE A 204 3.70 8.28 10.05
C PHE A 204 4.25 9.68 9.73
N ASN A 205 5.32 10.09 10.42
CA ASN A 205 5.92 11.41 10.21
C ASN A 205 6.43 11.58 8.77
N ALA A 206 7.12 10.58 8.22
CA ALA A 206 7.60 10.61 6.84
C ALA A 206 6.46 10.66 5.83
N TYR A 207 5.36 9.95 6.10
CA TYR A 207 4.16 10.04 5.27
C TYR A 207 3.58 11.46 5.28
N ILE A 208 3.37 12.06 6.45
CA ILE A 208 2.85 13.44 6.56
C ILE A 208 3.82 14.45 5.93
N GLU A 209 5.12 14.28 6.08
CA GLU A 209 6.14 15.12 5.43
C GLU A 209 6.01 15.06 3.91
N LEU A 210 5.93 13.86 3.33
CA LEU A 210 5.73 13.68 1.89
C LEU A 210 4.42 14.33 1.42
N LYS A 211 3.31 14.10 2.13
CA LYS A 211 2.01 14.72 1.80
C LYS A 211 2.07 16.25 1.87
N THR A 212 2.80 16.80 2.84
CA THR A 212 3.05 18.25 2.96
C THR A 212 3.86 18.78 1.79
N ARG A 213 4.89 18.05 1.35
CA ARG A 213 5.70 18.40 0.17
C ARG A 213 4.86 18.35 -1.11
N PHE A 214 4.07 17.30 -1.31
CA PHE A 214 3.20 17.16 -2.47
C PHE A 214 2.14 18.27 -2.55
N ALA A 215 1.56 18.67 -1.42
CA ALA A 215 0.59 19.78 -1.38
C ALA A 215 1.17 21.11 -1.89
N LYS A 216 2.50 21.30 -1.83
CA LYS A 216 3.19 22.49 -2.34
C LYS A 216 3.53 22.42 -3.82
N LEU A 217 3.41 21.26 -4.46
CA LEU A 217 3.66 21.13 -5.90
C LEU A 217 2.56 21.85 -6.71
N PRO A 218 2.86 22.33 -7.92
CA PRO A 218 1.87 22.80 -8.87
C PRO A 218 0.77 21.75 -9.09
N GLU A 219 -0.48 22.18 -9.29
CA GLU A 219 -1.64 21.28 -9.36
C GLU A 219 -1.50 20.20 -10.44
N ASN A 220 -0.91 20.54 -11.60
CA ASN A 220 -0.58 19.61 -12.67
C ASN A 220 0.48 18.55 -12.31
N LEU A 221 1.15 18.70 -11.16
CA LEU A 221 2.21 17.83 -10.64
C LEU A 221 1.84 17.14 -9.31
N ARG A 222 0.67 17.45 -8.71
CA ARG A 222 0.21 16.85 -7.44
C ARG A 222 -0.18 15.37 -7.53
N GLY A 223 -0.14 14.80 -8.74
CA GLY A 223 -0.63 13.46 -9.05
C GLY A 223 -2.10 13.46 -9.47
N LEU A 224 -2.54 12.37 -10.10
CA LEU A 224 -3.90 12.21 -10.60
C LEU A 224 -4.93 12.30 -9.45
N GLY A 225 -5.68 13.41 -9.38
CA GLY A 225 -6.97 13.47 -8.71
C GLY A 225 -7.00 13.89 -7.23
N GLU A 226 -6.03 14.67 -6.74
CA GLU A 226 -6.13 15.22 -5.36
C GLU A 226 -6.87 16.56 -5.24
N SER A 227 -7.46 17.08 -6.33
CA SER A 227 -8.40 18.19 -6.26
C SER A 227 -9.71 17.72 -5.61
N LEU A 228 -9.71 17.75 -4.27
CA LEU A 228 -10.92 17.74 -3.43
C LEU A 228 -11.58 19.13 -3.42
#